data_AF-A0A5Q4H0G3-F1
#
_entry.id   AF-A0A5Q4H0G3-F1
#
_cell.length_a   1.000
_cell.length_b   1.000
_cell.length_c   1.000
_cell.angle_alpha   90.00
_cell.angle_beta   90.00
_cell.angle_gamma   90.00
#
_symmetry.space_group_name_H-M   'P 1'
#
loop_
_entity.id
_entity.type
_entity.pdbx_description
1 polymer ?
#
loop_
_entity_poly.entity_id
_entity_poly.type
_entity_poly.pdbx_seq_one_letter_code
_entity_poly.pdbx_strand_id
1 'polypeptide(L)'
;MNDYDELLSSVKELAVGLQALHRQAVEQLTPLVEGILRSRSRDVRHIERTLDRLLDHCGYEPAVLLYRRLCRHYWEIDPVATVAYVNAFRELWDSPDQNTVAGTFHVPSAPVPSAHG
;
A
#
# COMPACT_ATOMS: atom_id res chain seq x y z
N MET A 1 15.15 2.83 -30.98
CA MET A 1 14.30 2.81 -29.78
C MET A 1 14.99 3.67 -28.75
N ASN A 2 14.30 4.60 -28.10
CA ASN A 2 14.95 5.58 -27.21
C ASN A 2 15.30 4.91 -25.87
N ASP A 3 16.43 5.23 -25.24
CA ASP A 3 16.83 4.66 -23.94
C ASP A 3 15.74 4.82 -22.86
N TYR A 4 14.94 5.88 -22.97
CA TYR A 4 13.78 6.11 -22.12
C TYR A 4 12.67 5.05 -22.28
N ASP A 5 12.43 4.56 -23.50
CA ASP A 5 11.42 3.51 -23.76
C ASP A 5 11.84 2.18 -23.11
N GLU A 6 13.13 1.85 -23.14
CA GLU A 6 13.67 0.64 -22.53
C GLU A 6 13.55 0.70 -21.00
N LEU A 7 13.94 1.83 -20.40
CA LEU A 7 13.78 2.07 -18.96
C LEU A 7 12.31 1.99 -18.53
N LEU A 8 11.40 2.62 -19.28
CA LEU A 8 9.96 2.57 -18.99
C LEU A 8 9.42 1.14 -19.07
N SER A 9 9.90 0.33 -20.02
CA SER A 9 9.51 -1.08 -20.13
C SER A 9 9.96 -1.87 -18.90
N SER A 10 11.21 -1.72 -18.48
CA SER A 10 11.73 -2.41 -17.29
C SER A 10 11.00 -2.02 -16.01
N VAL A 11 10.71 -0.72 -15.83
CA VAL A 11 9.93 -0.24 -14.66
C VAL A 11 8.52 -0.83 -14.68
N LYS A 12 7.89 -0.90 -15.86
CA LYS A 12 6.55 -1.49 -16.02
C LYS A 12 6.54 -2.98 -15.65
N GLU A 13 7.54 -3.74 -16.09
CA GLU A 13 7.66 -5.17 -15.75
C GLU A 13 7.83 -5.38 -14.25
N LEU A 14 8.65 -4.56 -13.59
CA LEU A 14 8.81 -4.60 -12.13
C LEU A 14 7.49 -4.27 -11.41
N ALA A 15 6.76 -3.26 -11.86
CA ALA A 15 5.47 -2.89 -11.29
C ALA A 15 4.44 -4.02 -11.42
N VAL A 16 4.40 -4.71 -12.57
CA VAL A 16 3.54 -5.89 -12.79
C VAL A 16 3.94 -7.03 -11.85
N GLY A 17 5.23 -7.30 -11.69
CA GLY A 17 5.75 -8.31 -10.77
C GLY A 17 5.36 -8.02 -9.31
N LEU A 18 5.51 -6.77 -8.87
CA LEU A 18 5.11 -6.34 -7.53
C LEU A 18 3.60 -6.50 -7.32
N GLN A 19 2.78 -6.13 -8.30
CA GLN A 19 1.32 -6.32 -8.22
C GLN A 19 0.93 -7.80 -8.13
N ALA A 20 1.61 -8.67 -8.88
CA ALA A 20 1.39 -10.11 -8.81
C ALA A 20 1.73 -10.69 -7.42
N LEU A 21 2.82 -10.20 -6.80
CA LEU A 21 3.21 -10.59 -5.45
C LEU A 21 2.14 -10.21 -4.42
N HIS A 22 1.63 -8.98 -4.47
CA HIS A 22 0.54 -8.56 -3.59
C HIS A 22 -0.73 -9.38 -3.78
N ARG A 23 -1.09 -9.70 -5.03
CA ARG A 23 -2.24 -10.57 -5.32
C ARG A 23 -2.08 -11.94 -4.70
N GLN A 24 -0.93 -12.59 -4.90
CA GLN A 24 -0.65 -13.90 -4.35
C GLN A 24 -0.68 -13.89 -2.81
N ALA A 25 -0.14 -12.84 -2.18
CA ALA A 25 -0.20 -12.69 -0.74
C ALA A 25 -1.64 -12.58 -0.23
N VAL A 26 -2.49 -11.79 -0.90
CA VAL A 26 -3.92 -11.69 -0.55
C VAL A 26 -4.64 -13.03 -0.69
N GLU A 27 -4.37 -13.80 -1.74
CA GLU A 27 -4.96 -15.13 -1.92
C GLU A 27 -4.64 -16.06 -0.74
N GLN A 28 -3.43 -15.97 -0.19
CA GLN A 28 -3.00 -16.76 0.96
C GLN A 28 -3.54 -16.24 2.30
N LEU A 29 -3.64 -14.91 2.46
CA LEU A 29 -4.12 -14.28 3.68
C LEU A 29 -5.64 -14.35 3.83
N THR A 30 -6.37 -14.35 2.72
CA THR A 30 -7.85 -14.45 2.70
C THR A 30 -8.38 -15.58 3.57
N PRO A 31 -7.99 -16.87 3.37
CA PRO A 31 -8.52 -17.96 4.19
C PRO A 31 -8.14 -17.86 5.67
N LEU A 32 -7.01 -17.22 6.00
CA LEU A 32 -6.61 -16.99 7.41
C LEU A 32 -7.54 -15.98 8.08
N VAL A 33 -7.79 -14.84 7.41
CA VAL A 33 -8.73 -13.83 7.91
C VAL A 33 -10.13 -14.42 8.05
N GLU A 34 -10.62 -15.11 7.02
CA GLU A 34 -11.94 -15.76 7.07
C GLU A 34 -12.02 -16.81 8.19
N GLY A 35 -10.94 -17.55 8.46
CA GLY A 35 -10.85 -18.49 9.57
C GLY A 35 -10.99 -17.81 10.92
N ILE A 36 -10.26 -16.71 11.14
CA ILE A 36 -10.34 -15.90 12.36
C ILE A 36 -11.76 -15.35 12.57
N LEU A 37 -12.33 -14.76 11.52
CA LEU A 37 -13.66 -14.15 11.58
C LEU A 37 -14.76 -15.18 11.82
N ARG A 38 -14.73 -16.32 11.12
CA ARG A 38 -15.73 -17.39 11.25
C ARG A 38 -15.70 -18.05 12.62
N SER A 39 -14.50 -18.28 13.16
CA SER A 39 -14.33 -18.85 14.50
C SER A 39 -14.55 -17.83 15.63
N ARG A 40 -14.70 -16.54 15.29
CA ARG A 40 -14.61 -15.41 16.23
C ARG A 40 -13.42 -15.55 17.16
N SER A 41 -12.26 -15.91 16.61
CA SER A 41 -11.06 -16.14 17.41
C SER A 41 -10.72 -14.88 18.22
N ARG A 42 -10.35 -15.09 19.48
CA ARG A 42 -9.85 -14.06 20.40
C ARG A 42 -8.36 -14.20 20.68
N ASP A 43 -7.66 -15.00 19.87
CA ASP A 43 -6.22 -15.12 19.95
C ASP A 43 -5.57 -13.84 19.39
N VAL A 44 -5.29 -12.92 20.31
CA VAL A 44 -4.71 -11.59 20.02
C VAL A 44 -3.43 -11.72 19.19
N ARG A 45 -2.51 -12.62 19.57
CA ARG A 45 -1.23 -12.79 18.86
C ARG A 45 -1.45 -13.27 17.42
N HIS A 46 -2.44 -14.15 17.22
CA HIS A 46 -2.77 -14.62 15.88
C HIS A 46 -3.36 -13.50 15.01
N ILE A 47 -4.23 -12.68 15.59
CA ILE A 47 -4.86 -11.53 14.92
C ILE A 47 -3.80 -10.49 14.55
N GLU A 48 -3.00 -10.05 15.51
CA GLU A 48 -1.94 -9.04 15.32
C GLU A 48 -0.96 -9.46 14.23
N ARG A 49 -0.44 -10.70 14.31
CA ARG A 49 0.46 -11.23 13.27
C ARG A 49 -0.20 -11.28 11.88
N THR A 50 -1.52 -11.43 11.81
CA THR A 50 -2.25 -11.42 10.53
C THR A 50 -2.48 -9.98 10.04
N LEU A 51 -2.73 -9.03 10.95
CA LEU A 51 -2.79 -7.60 10.65
C LEU A 51 -1.44 -7.06 10.15
N ASP A 52 -0.34 -7.42 10.80
CA ASP A 52 1.02 -7.02 10.37
C ASP A 52 1.30 -7.46 8.93
N ARG A 53 1.03 -8.73 8.63
CA ARG A 53 1.19 -9.27 7.27
C ARG A 53 0.29 -8.58 6.24
N LEU A 54 -0.94 -8.27 6.61
CA LEU A 54 -1.85 -7.55 5.70
C LEU A 54 -1.38 -6.11 5.44
N LEU A 55 -0.83 -5.45 6.47
CA LEU A 55 -0.35 -4.08 6.38
C LEU A 55 0.78 -3.93 5.36
N ASP A 56 1.69 -4.92 5.27
CA ASP A 56 2.75 -4.99 4.26
C ASP A 56 2.23 -5.05 2.81
N HIS A 57 0.96 -5.44 2.63
CA HIS A 57 0.34 -5.62 1.31
C HIS A 57 -0.76 -4.60 0.99
N CYS A 58 -0.99 -3.61 1.85
CA CYS A 58 -2.04 -2.60 1.70
C CYS A 58 -1.88 -1.66 0.50
N GLY A 59 -0.78 -1.74 -0.26
CA GLY A 59 -0.64 -1.13 -1.59
C GLY A 59 -1.53 -1.75 -2.67
N TYR A 60 -2.20 -2.86 -2.35
CA TYR A 60 -3.19 -3.52 -3.20
C TYR A 60 -4.57 -3.48 -2.52
N GLU A 61 -5.56 -2.90 -3.20
CA GLU A 61 -6.89 -2.61 -2.62
C GLU A 61 -7.55 -3.81 -1.92
N PRO A 62 -7.54 -5.04 -2.46
CA PRO A 62 -8.10 -6.20 -1.75
C PRO A 62 -7.46 -6.49 -0.38
N ALA A 63 -6.18 -6.19 -0.19
CA ALA A 63 -5.52 -6.32 1.11
C ALA A 63 -6.11 -5.32 2.12
N VAL A 64 -6.38 -4.08 1.69
CA VAL A 64 -7.00 -3.04 2.53
C VAL A 64 -8.40 -3.46 2.99
N LEU A 65 -9.17 -4.11 2.12
CA LEU A 65 -10.50 -4.62 2.47
C LEU A 65 -10.43 -5.70 3.56
N LEU A 66 -9.50 -6.65 3.43
CA LEU A 66 -9.27 -7.68 4.44
C LEU A 66 -8.77 -7.07 5.76
N TYR A 67 -7.82 -6.15 5.67
CA TYR A 67 -7.26 -5.43 6.81
C TYR A 67 -8.36 -4.71 7.61
N ARG A 68 -9.20 -3.92 6.94
CA ARG A 68 -10.32 -3.22 7.58
C ARG A 68 -11.34 -4.17 8.21
N ARG A 69 -11.62 -5.32 7.59
CA ARG A 69 -12.51 -6.33 8.17
C ARG A 69 -11.94 -6.93 9.44
N LEU A 70 -10.65 -7.26 9.44
CA LEU A 70 -9.97 -7.82 10.61
C LEU A 70 -9.83 -6.79 11.74
N CYS A 71 -9.56 -5.52 11.42
CA CYS A 71 -9.56 -4.43 12.41
C CYS A 71 -10.94 -4.26 13.09
N ARG A 72 -12.05 -4.38 12.35
CA ARG A 72 -13.39 -4.30 12.97
C ARG A 72 -13.64 -5.43 13.97
N HIS A 73 -13.17 -6.64 13.66
CA HIS A 73 -13.24 -7.77 14.60
C HIS A 73 -12.33 -7.54 15.80
N TYR A 74 -11.11 -7.06 15.56
CA TYR A 74 -10.15 -6.77 16.63
C TYR A 74 -10.59 -5.63 17.55
N TRP A 75 -11.37 -4.68 17.05
CA TRP A 75 -11.97 -3.59 17.85
C TRP A 75 -12.84 -4.11 19.00
N GLU A 76 -13.56 -5.22 18.80
CA GLU A 76 -14.38 -5.84 19.84
C GLU A 76 -13.56 -6.52 20.95
N ILE A 77 -12.25 -6.68 20.73
CA ILE A 77 -11.31 -7.35 21.63
C ILE A 77 -10.40 -6.32 22.31
N ASP A 78 -9.71 -5.51 21.51
CA ASP A 78 -8.83 -4.44 21.97
C ASP A 78 -8.96 -3.20 21.07
N PRO A 79 -9.79 -2.22 21.46
CA PRO A 79 -9.98 -1.01 20.67
C PRO A 79 -8.74 -0.12 20.69
N VAL A 80 -7.94 -0.11 21.76
CA VAL A 80 -6.74 0.72 21.87
C VAL A 80 -5.67 0.24 20.88
N ALA A 81 -5.42 -1.07 20.85
CA ALA A 81 -4.52 -1.67 19.88
C ALA A 81 -5.05 -1.51 18.44
N THR A 82 -6.36 -1.61 18.24
CA THR A 82 -6.97 -1.40 16.92
C THR A 82 -6.75 0.04 16.41
N VAL A 83 -6.86 1.06 17.26
CA VAL A 83 -6.53 2.44 16.89
C VAL A 83 -5.07 2.55 16.45
N ALA A 84 -4.14 1.90 17.15
CA ALA A 84 -2.72 1.90 16.77
C ALA A 84 -2.51 1.29 15.37
N TYR A 85 -3.19 0.19 15.05
CA TYR A 85 -3.17 -0.41 13.71
C TYR A 85 -3.76 0.53 12.64
N VAL A 86 -4.91 1.15 12.89
CA VAL A 86 -5.49 2.13 11.96
C VAL A 86 -4.52 3.30 11.72
N ASN A 87 -3.85 3.78 12.75
CA ASN A 87 -2.85 4.84 12.62
C ASN A 87 -1.62 4.37 11.83
N ALA A 88 -1.12 3.16 12.08
CA ALA A 88 -0.03 2.57 11.31
C ALA A 88 -0.37 2.46 9.82
N PHE A 89 -1.59 2.04 9.47
CA PHE A 89 -2.07 2.08 8.09
C PHE A 89 -2.01 3.48 7.49
N ARG A 90 -2.47 4.50 8.25
CA ARG A 90 -2.45 5.87 7.75
C ARG A 90 -1.03 6.39 7.56
N GLU A 91 -0.15 6.11 8.51
CA GLU A 91 1.25 6.53 8.43
C GLU A 91 1.94 5.96 7.19
N LEU A 92 1.76 4.66 6.92
CA LEU A 92 2.44 3.97 5.81
C LEU A 92 1.81 4.24 4.44
N TRP A 93 0.48 4.39 4.36
CA TRP A 93 -0.25 4.37 3.07
C TRP A 93 -1.14 5.59 2.80
N ASP A 94 -1.59 6.32 3.82
CA ASP A 94 -2.56 7.44 3.72
C ASP A 94 -1.94 8.80 4.13
N SER A 95 -0.63 8.85 4.37
CA SER A 95 0.05 10.07 4.80
C SER A 95 0.06 11.11 3.68
N PRO A 96 -0.46 12.33 3.92
CA PRO A 96 -0.61 13.36 2.89
C PRO A 96 0.73 13.91 2.35
N ASP A 97 1.85 13.59 2.99
CA ASP A 97 3.19 14.08 2.61
C ASP A 97 3.79 13.40 1.36
N GLN A 98 3.13 12.39 0.78
CA GLN A 98 3.58 11.73 -0.46
C GLN A 98 3.03 12.35 -1.76
N ASN A 99 2.39 13.52 -1.71
CA ASN A 99 1.95 14.25 -2.92
C ASN A 99 2.99 15.27 -3.44
N THR A 100 4.24 15.28 -2.94
CA THR A 100 5.31 16.17 -3.44
C THR A 100 6.27 15.48 -4.43
N VAL A 101 6.01 14.23 -4.82
CA VAL A 101 6.65 13.62 -6.00
C VAL A 101 5.69 13.55 -7.19
N ALA A 102 4.92 14.63 -7.41
CA ALA A 102 4.65 15.04 -8.78
C ALA A 102 6.00 15.48 -9.38
N GLY A 103 6.70 14.53 -10.00
CA GLY A 103 7.99 14.70 -10.64
C GLY A 103 7.98 15.93 -11.54
N THR A 104 8.48 17.03 -11.00
CA THR A 104 8.81 18.23 -11.73
C THR A 104 10.03 17.87 -12.57
N PHE A 105 9.79 17.43 -13.80
CA PHE A 105 10.84 17.44 -14.81
C PHE A 105 11.10 18.91 -15.16
N HIS A 106 12.03 19.52 -14.42
CA HIS A 106 12.54 20.84 -14.76
C HIS A 106 13.32 20.72 -16.07
N VAL A 107 12.65 21.03 -17.19
CA VAL A 107 13.33 21.34 -18.44
C VAL A 107 13.95 22.72 -18.27
N PRO A 108 15.29 22.89 -18.35
CA PRO A 108 15.87 24.22 -18.40
C PRO A 108 15.39 24.88 -19.70
N SER A 109 14.52 25.89 -19.56
CA SER A 109 14.07 26.69 -20.69
C SER A 109 15.27 27.48 -21.21
N ALA A 110 15.57 27.32 -22.51
CA ALA A 110 16.63 28.06 -23.18
C ALA A 110 16.41 29.59 -23.05
N PRO A 111 17.48 30.39 -22.93
CA PRO A 111 17.33 31.84 -22.80
C PRO A 111 16.73 32.44 -24.08
N VAL A 112 15.57 33.09 -23.95
CA VAL A 112 14.95 33.88 -25.01
C VAL A 112 15.80 35.13 -25.24
N PRO A 113 16.22 35.47 -26.47
CA PRO A 113 17.04 36.65 -26.72
C PRO A 113 16.19 37.92 -26.52
N SER A 114 16.68 38.84 -25.69
CA SER A 114 16.10 40.16 -25.51
C SER A 114 16.26 40.98 -26.79
N ALA A 115 15.16 41.21 -27.51
CA ALA A 115 15.13 42.20 -28.58
C ALA A 115 15.03 43.60 -27.96
N HIS A 116 16.12 44.36 -28.05
CA HIS A 116 16.10 45.82 -27.96
C HIS A 116 15.65 46.39 -29.30
N GLY A 117 14.79 47.41 -29.26
CA GLY A 117 14.33 48.19 -30.40
C GLY A 117 13.08 48.98 -30.08
#